data_AF-A0A497PH28-F1
#
_entry.id   AF-A0A497PH28-F1
#
_cell.length_a   1.000
_cell.length_b   1.000
_cell.length_c   1.000
_cell.angle_alpha   90.00
_cell.angle_beta   90.00
_cell.angle_gamma   90.00
#
_symmetry.space_group_name_H-M   'P 1'
#
loop_
_entity.id
_entity.type
_entity.pdbx_description
1 polymer ?
#
loop_
_entity_poly.entity_id
_entity_poly.type
_entity_poly.pdbx_seq_one_letter_code
_entity_poly.pdbx_strand_id
1 'polypeptide(L)'
;MPTYSLGVLTIVGHDESKITDALGIPEHRFEDLVDIARQGWEHGTTVSESIEFIAQRVTGSELILAMVLLGRFWEESERGSD
;
A
#
# COMPACT_ATOMS: atom_id res chain seq x y z
N MET A 1 -20.24 -20.14 -2.79
CA MET A 1 -18.98 -19.53 -2.31
C MET A 1 -18.46 -18.64 -3.43
N PRO A 2 -18.47 -17.31 -3.28
CA PRO A 2 -18.15 -16.44 -4.40
C PRO A 2 -16.69 -15.97 -4.37
N THR A 3 -16.16 -15.92 -5.59
CA THR A 3 -14.84 -15.53 -6.04
C THR A 3 -14.49 -14.08 -5.66
N TYR A 4 -13.25 -13.87 -5.22
CA TYR A 4 -12.67 -12.56 -4.96
C TYR A 4 -12.07 -12.00 -6.27
N SER A 5 -12.61 -10.88 -6.75
CA SER A 5 -11.96 -10.09 -7.80
C SER A 5 -11.06 -9.06 -7.13
N LEU A 6 -9.75 -9.20 -7.29
CA LEU A 6 -8.74 -8.24 -6.82
C LEU A 6 -8.63 -7.05 -7.79
N GLY A 7 -9.78 -6.52 -8.21
CA GLY A 7 -9.89 -5.33 -9.04
C GLY A 7 -10.54 -4.21 -8.21
N VAL A 8 -9.75 -3.15 -7.98
CA VAL A 8 -10.09 -1.98 -7.16
C VAL A 8 -10.28 -2.28 -5.68
N LEU A 9 -9.18 -2.51 -4.95
CA LEU A 9 -9.18 -2.39 -3.49
C LEU A 9 -9.49 -0.93 -3.12
N THR A 10 -10.74 -0.66 -2.80
CA THR A 10 -11.16 0.58 -2.14
C THR A 10 -11.19 0.29 -0.64
N ILE A 11 -10.16 0.73 0.08
CA ILE A 11 -10.15 0.62 1.54
C ILE A 11 -11.01 1.75 2.10
N VAL A 12 -12.14 1.41 2.72
CA VAL A 12 -13.03 2.37 3.39
C VAL A 12 -12.94 2.08 4.89
N GLY A 13 -12.82 3.07 5.77
CA GLY A 13 -12.30 2.96 7.16
C GLY A 13 -12.68 1.76 8.05
N HIS A 14 -13.76 1.01 7.78
CA HIS A 14 -14.03 -0.28 8.42
C HIS A 14 -13.17 -1.45 7.94
N ASP A 15 -12.56 -1.34 6.76
CA ASP A 15 -11.64 -2.32 6.18
C ASP A 15 -10.21 -2.06 6.61
N GLU A 16 -9.84 -0.81 6.89
CA GLU A 16 -8.55 -0.44 7.48
C GLU A 16 -8.33 -1.18 8.80
N SER A 17 -9.26 -1.07 9.75
CA SER A 17 -9.12 -1.70 11.07
C SER A 17 -9.01 -3.23 10.98
N LYS A 18 -9.73 -3.85 10.03
CA LYS A 18 -9.63 -5.30 9.78
C LYS A 18 -8.30 -5.70 9.15
N ILE A 19 -7.77 -4.88 8.25
CA ILE A 19 -6.48 -5.12 7.59
C ILE A 19 -5.35 -4.97 8.62
N THR A 20 -5.37 -3.92 9.43
CA THR A 20 -4.36 -3.69 10.46
C THR A 20 -4.40 -4.77 11.53
N ASP A 21 -5.59 -5.19 11.99
CA ASP A 21 -5.75 -6.29 12.95
C ASP A 21 -5.23 -7.62 12.39
N ALA A 22 -5.61 -7.98 11.17
CA ALA A 22 -5.14 -9.21 10.52
C ALA A 22 -3.61 -9.26 10.32
N LEU A 23 -2.99 -8.10 10.17
CA LEU A 23 -1.54 -7.97 9.97
C LEU A 23 -0.76 -7.73 11.27
N GLY A 24 -1.45 -7.57 12.40
CA GLY A 24 -0.85 -7.20 13.68
C GLY A 24 -0.23 -5.80 13.68
N ILE A 25 -0.72 -4.91 12.82
CA ILE A 25 -0.28 -3.53 12.69
C ILE A 25 -1.15 -2.66 13.62
N PRO A 26 -0.56 -1.75 14.42
CA PRO A 26 -1.36 -0.80 15.19
C PRO A 26 -2.23 0.07 14.27
N GLU A 27 -3.52 0.25 14.57
CA GLU A 27 -4.46 0.99 13.71
C GLU A 27 -3.93 2.38 13.28
N HIS A 28 -3.35 3.13 14.22
CA HIS A 28 -2.79 4.47 13.94
C HIS A 28 -1.65 4.49 12.92
N ARG A 29 -1.05 3.34 12.58
CA ARG A 29 0.05 3.24 11.63
C ARG A 29 -0.44 3.17 10.18
N PHE A 30 -1.73 2.93 9.95
CA PHE A 30 -2.22 2.74 8.59
C PHE A 30 -2.01 3.99 7.72
N GLU A 31 -2.39 5.18 8.21
CA GLU A 31 -2.18 6.44 7.50
C GLU A 31 -0.68 6.67 7.22
N ASP A 32 0.19 6.40 8.20
CA ASP A 32 1.65 6.48 8.00
C ASP A 32 2.13 5.57 6.86
N LEU A 33 1.57 4.36 6.72
CA LEU A 33 1.95 3.41 5.67
C LEU A 33 1.43 3.84 4.29
N VAL A 34 0.25 4.46 4.23
CA VAL A 34 -0.26 5.10 3.01
C VAL A 34 0.68 6.22 2.57
N ASP A 35 1.11 7.06 3.50
CA ASP A 35 2.04 8.16 3.21
C ASP A 35 3.42 7.67 2.80
N ILE A 36 3.96 6.65 3.46
CA ILE A 36 5.25 6.04 3.09
C ILE A 36 5.18 5.43 1.69
N ALA A 37 4.09 4.74 1.36
CA ALA A 37 3.90 4.15 0.04
C ALA A 37 3.75 5.23 -1.05
N ARG A 38 3.03 6.32 -0.76
CA ARG A 38 2.89 7.47 -1.66
C ARG A 38 4.23 8.16 -1.90
N GLN A 39 4.98 8.43 -0.84
CA GLN A 39 6.33 9.01 -0.95
C GLN A 39 7.28 8.10 -1.71
N GLY A 40 7.19 6.78 -1.52
CA GLY A 40 7.97 5.82 -2.30
C GLY A 40 7.67 5.90 -3.80
N TRP A 41 6.39 5.98 -4.17
CA TRP A 41 5.94 6.18 -5.55
C TRP A 41 6.42 7.51 -6.16
N GLU A 42 6.37 8.60 -5.39
CA GLU A 42 6.82 9.92 -5.84
C GLU A 42 8.35 10.06 -5.90
N HIS A 43 9.07 9.27 -5.08
CA HIS A 43 10.53 9.34 -4.96
C HIS A 43 11.26 8.58 -6.06
N GLY A 44 10.79 7.38 -6.41
CA GLY A 44 11.50 6.48 -7.32
C GLY A 44 11.29 6.82 -8.78
N THR A 45 12.37 7.09 -9.51
CA THR A 45 12.37 7.05 -10.99
C THR A 45 12.22 5.63 -11.52
N THR A 46 12.50 4.63 -10.67
CA THR A 46 12.33 3.21 -10.97
C THR A 46 11.54 2.49 -9.87
N VAL A 47 10.98 1.33 -10.23
CA VAL A 47 10.31 0.44 -9.27
C VAL A 47 11.26 0.02 -8.14
N SER A 48 12.51 -0.30 -8.47
CA SER A 48 13.53 -0.68 -7.48
C SER A 48 13.83 0.41 -6.47
N GLU A 49 13.94 1.67 -6.90
CA GLU A 49 14.17 2.81 -6.00
C GLU A 49 12.97 3.05 -5.06
N SER A 50 11.75 2.89 -5.58
CA SER A 50 10.51 2.99 -4.79
C SER A 50 10.45 1.89 -3.72
N ILE A 51 10.84 0.66 -4.09
CA ILE A 51 10.89 -0.47 -3.16
C ILE A 51 11.95 -0.24 -2.08
N GLU A 52 13.14 0.19 -2.47
CA GLU A 52 14.24 0.47 -1.54
C GLU A 52 13.85 1.57 -0.54
N PHE A 53 13.22 2.64 -1.01
CA PHE A 53 12.73 3.72 -0.16
C PHE A 53 11.83 3.22 0.97
N ILE A 54 10.88 2.34 0.66
CA ILE A 54 9.94 1.79 1.64
C ILE A 54 10.66 0.79 2.56
N ALA A 55 11.51 -0.09 2.01
CA ALA A 55 12.22 -1.10 2.78
C ALA A 55 13.19 -0.51 3.83
N GLN A 56 13.67 0.72 3.62
CA GLN A 56 14.49 1.45 4.60
C GLN A 56 13.68 2.01 5.79
N ARG A 57 12.35 2.06 5.71
CA ARG A 57 11.47 2.74 6.68
C ARG A 57 10.59 1.78 7.48
N VAL A 58 10.15 0.70 6.86
CA VAL A 58 9.22 -0.27 7.46
C VAL A 58 9.69 -1.69 7.21
N THR A 59 9.28 -2.61 8.10
CA THR A 59 9.66 -4.02 8.05
C THR A 59 8.45 -4.91 8.36
N GLY A 60 8.60 -6.24 8.19
CA GLY A 60 7.54 -7.18 8.55
C GLY A 60 6.22 -6.92 7.82
N SER A 61 5.10 -7.02 8.53
CA SER A 61 3.76 -6.82 7.96
C SER A 61 3.53 -5.41 7.43
N GLU A 62 4.14 -4.39 8.06
CA GLU A 62 4.07 -3.00 7.59
C GLU A 62 4.70 -2.84 6.21
N LEU A 63 5.84 -3.49 5.96
CA LEU A 63 6.49 -3.52 4.65
C LEU A 63 5.59 -4.17 3.59
N ILE A 64 4.96 -5.30 3.90
CA ILE A 64 4.06 -5.97 2.97
C ILE A 64 2.87 -5.07 2.62
N LEU A 65 2.25 -4.43 3.61
CA LEU A 65 1.13 -3.53 3.38
C LEU A 65 1.55 -2.30 2.55
N ALA A 66 2.68 -1.68 2.88
CA ALA A 66 3.22 -0.56 2.12
C ALA A 66 3.56 -0.93 0.66
N MET A 67 4.06 -2.15 0.41
CA MET A 67 4.28 -2.67 -0.95
C MET A 67 2.97 -2.86 -1.72
N VAL A 68 1.93 -3.38 -1.05
CA VAL A 68 0.59 -3.50 -1.67
C VAL A 68 0.09 -2.13 -2.06
N LEU A 69 0.13 -1.16 -1.15
CA LEU A 69 -0.29 0.24 -1.39
C LEU A 69 0.51 0.89 -2.53
N LEU A 70 1.83 0.70 -2.57
CA LEU A 70 2.69 1.17 -3.67
C LEU A 70 2.21 0.64 -5.03
N GLY A 71 1.90 -0.65 -5.13
CA GLY A 71 1.36 -1.25 -6.34
C GLY A 71 0.04 -0.61 -6.78
N ARG A 72 -0.81 -0.20 -5.83
CA ARG A 72 -2.09 0.47 -6.14
C ARG A 72 -1.88 1.86 -6.73
N PHE A 73 -0.92 2.63 -6.21
CA PHE A 73 -0.60 3.95 -6.78
C PHE A 73 -0.09 3.87 -8.22
N TRP A 74 0.70 2.85 -8.55
CA TRP A 74 1.08 2.59 -9.94
C TRP A 74 -0.10 2.28 -10.85
N GLU A 75 -0.97 1.34 -10.44
CA GLU A 75 -2.17 1.00 -11.23
C GLU A 75 -3.09 2.20 -11.48
N GLU A 76 -3.23 3.09 -10.48
CA GLU A 76 -4.04 4.31 -10.60
C GLU A 76 -3.43 5.30 -11.59
N SER A 77 -2.10 5.46 -11.57
CA SER A 77 -1.38 6.32 -12.52
C SER A 77 -1.52 5.85 -13.96
N GLU A 78 -1.49 4.54 -14.21
CA GLU A 78 -1.66 3.99 -15.57
C GLU A 78 -3.09 4.15 -16.09
N ARG A 79 -4.10 4.11 -15.20
CA ARG A 79 -5.51 4.30 -15.56
C ARG A 79 -5.90 5.75 -15.80
N GLY A 80 -5.17 6.71 -15.24
CA GLY A 80 -5.40 8.14 -15.45
C GLY A 80 -4.84 8.69 -16.77
N SER A 81 -4.23 7.85 -17.61
CA SER A 81 -3.61 8.23 -18.89
C SER A 81 -4.42 7.85 -20.14
N ASP A 82 -5.67 7.39 -19.97
CA ASP A 82 -6.66 7.13 -21.05
C ASP A 82 -7.73 8.24 -21.14
#